data_AF-A0A3A8SGS9-F1
#
_entry.id   AF-A0A3A8SGS9-F1
#
_cell.length_a   1.000
_cell.length_b   1.000
_cell.length_c   1.000
_cell.angle_alpha   90.00
_cell.angle_beta   90.00
_cell.angle_gamma   90.00
#
_symmetry.space_group_name_H-M   'P 1'
#
loop_
_entity.id
_entity.type
_entity.pdbx_description
1 polymer ?
#
loop_
_entity_poly.entity_id
_entity_poly.type
_entity_poly.pdbx_seq_one_letter_code
_entity_poly.pdbx_strand_id
1 'polypeptide(L)'
;EWAFERAYGEPLGQVVTPVRVHSWVGGDMDGNPLVTPEVFGDTLRAHRARGLRLLMQGLERLGGMLSQSDRHAKPSQELLASLERDAAQLPEAEQRLGPRTVGKPWRRKLRFMEERLHQALRHVLAQRTGDAGPMPESAYR
;
A
#
# COMPACT_ATOMS: atom_id res chain seq x y z
N GLU A 1 -18.87 -12.66 7.05
CA GLU A 1 -18.95 -14.13 6.97
C GLU A 1 -20.28 -14.66 7.49
N TRP A 2 -20.66 -14.34 8.73
CA TRP A 2 -21.87 -14.91 9.37
C TRP A 2 -23.19 -14.83 8.57
N ALA A 3 -23.48 -13.74 7.87
CA ALA A 3 -24.75 -13.62 7.14
C ALA A 3 -24.84 -14.53 5.90
N PHE A 4 -23.74 -14.74 5.19
CA PHE A 4 -23.71 -15.57 3.98
C PHE A 4 -23.77 -17.06 4.36
N GLU A 5 -22.95 -17.46 5.31
CA GLU A 5 -22.96 -18.83 5.84
C GLU A 5 -24.31 -19.20 6.47
N ARG A 6 -24.93 -18.27 7.21
CA ARG A 6 -26.28 -18.47 7.76
C ARG A 6 -27.34 -18.64 6.67
N ALA A 7 -27.19 -18.00 5.51
CA ALA A 7 -28.15 -18.06 4.42
C ALA A 7 -27.95 -19.28 3.50
N TYR A 8 -26.70 -19.68 3.26
CA TYR A 8 -26.34 -20.65 2.22
C TYR A 8 -25.67 -21.93 2.75
N GLY A 9 -25.36 -22.02 4.05
CA GLY A 9 -24.76 -23.21 4.67
C GLY A 9 -23.27 -23.41 4.39
N GLU A 10 -22.63 -22.46 3.71
CA GLU A 10 -21.20 -22.49 3.39
C GLU A 10 -20.57 -21.09 3.50
N PRO A 11 -19.28 -20.97 3.82
CA PRO A 11 -18.60 -19.69 3.87
C PRO A 11 -18.56 -19.05 2.48
N LEU A 12 -18.61 -17.71 2.44
CA LEU A 12 -18.50 -16.92 1.20
C LEU A 12 -17.22 -17.22 0.41
N GLY A 13 -16.19 -17.76 1.06
CA GLY A 13 -14.88 -18.02 0.46
C GLY A 13 -14.10 -16.73 0.20
N GLN A 14 -12.99 -16.85 -0.54
CA GLN A 14 -12.16 -15.70 -0.89
C GLN A 14 -12.78 -14.96 -2.10
N VAL A 15 -13.61 -13.95 -1.82
CA VAL A 15 -14.31 -13.21 -2.87
C VAL A 15 -13.60 -11.91 -3.19
N VAL A 16 -13.42 -11.65 -4.49
CA VAL A 16 -12.98 -10.35 -5.00
C VAL A 16 -14.05 -9.32 -4.62
N THR A 17 -13.65 -8.25 -3.93
CA THR A 17 -14.55 -7.22 -3.37
C THR A 17 -15.75 -6.94 -4.29
N PRO A 18 -17.00 -7.26 -3.87
CA PRO A 18 -18.16 -7.17 -4.76
C PRO A 18 -18.58 -5.72 -5.04
N VAL A 19 -17.94 -4.75 -4.39
CA VAL A 19 -18.23 -3.33 -4.49
C VAL A 19 -17.03 -2.60 -5.11
N ARG A 20 -17.29 -1.83 -6.16
CA ARG A 20 -16.36 -0.85 -6.72
C ARG A 20 -16.91 0.55 -6.52
N VAL A 21 -16.06 1.46 -6.05
CA VAL A 21 -16.40 2.87 -5.84
C VAL A 21 -15.76 3.70 -6.95
N HIS A 22 -16.54 4.63 -7.51
CA HIS A 22 -16.10 5.56 -8.54
C HIS A 22 -16.36 7.00 -8.09
N SER A 23 -15.65 7.95 -8.68
CA SER A 23 -15.80 9.39 -8.41
C SER A 23 -15.82 10.15 -9.73
N TRP A 24 -16.72 11.13 -9.83
CA TRP A 24 -16.79 12.08 -10.94
C TRP A 24 -16.11 13.42 -10.61
N VAL A 25 -15.79 13.64 -9.34
CA VAL A 25 -15.14 14.87 -8.87
C VAL A 25 -13.83 15.06 -9.62
N GLY A 26 -13.69 16.22 -10.26
CA GLY A 26 -12.51 16.61 -11.04
C GLY A 26 -12.36 15.92 -12.40
N GLY A 27 -13.36 15.16 -12.85
CA GLY A 27 -13.36 14.53 -14.18
C GLY A 27 -14.63 14.77 -15.01
N ASP A 28 -15.74 15.17 -14.39
CA ASP A 28 -16.96 15.52 -15.11
C ASP A 28 -16.82 16.88 -15.81
N MET A 29 -16.67 16.85 -17.14
CA MET A 29 -16.48 18.01 -17.99
C MET A 29 -17.81 18.55 -18.56
N ASP A 30 -18.93 17.87 -18.35
CA ASP A 30 -20.19 18.24 -18.99
C ASP A 30 -20.69 19.60 -18.47
N GLY A 31 -20.76 20.59 -19.37
CA GLY A 31 -21.17 21.96 -19.05
C GLY A 31 -20.20 22.73 -18.14
N ASN A 32 -19.02 22.20 -17.81
CA ASN A 32 -18.08 22.83 -16.89
C ASN A 32 -16.71 23.10 -17.54
N PRO A 33 -16.47 24.32 -18.08
CA PRO A 33 -15.21 24.66 -18.74
C PRO A 33 -14.01 24.74 -17.79
N LEU A 34 -14.22 24.67 -16.47
CA LEU A 34 -13.14 24.67 -15.48
C LEU A 34 -12.47 23.31 -15.30
N VAL A 35 -13.08 22.22 -15.81
CA VAL A 35 -12.46 20.88 -15.76
C VAL A 35 -11.59 20.70 -16.99
N THR A 36 -10.35 21.18 -16.91
CA THR A 36 -9.35 21.05 -17.97
C THR A 36 -8.59 19.71 -17.88
N PRO A 37 -7.85 19.29 -18.93
CA PRO A 37 -6.97 18.12 -18.87
C PRO A 37 -5.97 18.18 -17.71
N GLU A 38 -5.46 19.36 -17.37
CA GLU A 38 -4.56 19.59 -16.24
C GLU A 38 -5.26 19.32 -14.91
N VAL A 39 -6.50 19.79 -14.75
CA VAL A 39 -7.34 19.54 -13.57
C VAL A 39 -7.65 18.05 -13.43
N PHE A 40 -8.00 17.37 -14.52
CA PHE A 40 -8.24 15.93 -14.49
C PHE A 40 -6.96 15.15 -14.12
N GLY A 41 -5.83 15.51 -14.72
CA GLY A 41 -4.54 14.92 -14.38
C GLY A 41 -4.16 15.10 -12.90
N ASP A 42 -4.37 16.30 -12.34
CA ASP A 42 -4.10 16.55 -10.92
C ASP A 42 -5.07 15.80 -10.00
N THR A 43 -6.33 15.69 -10.40
CA THR A 43 -7.36 14.91 -9.71
C THR A 43 -6.97 13.44 -9.59
N LEU A 44 -6.50 12.82 -10.68
CA LEU A 44 -6.00 11.43 -10.66
C LEU A 44 -4.82 11.26 -9.69
N ARG A 45 -3.87 12.19 -9.70
CA ARG A 45 -2.73 12.19 -8.76
C ARG A 45 -3.19 12.39 -7.31
N ALA A 46 -4.16 13.25 -7.07
CA ALA A 46 -4.74 13.48 -5.75
C ALA A 46 -5.42 12.22 -5.20
N HIS A 47 -6.23 11.53 -6.02
CA HIS A 47 -6.84 10.26 -5.66
C HIS A 47 -5.80 9.17 -5.39
N ARG A 48 -4.77 9.05 -6.25
CA ARG A 48 -3.66 8.10 -6.02
C ARG A 48 -2.94 8.38 -4.71
N ALA A 49 -2.60 9.63 -4.43
CA ALA A 49 -1.98 10.02 -3.16
C ALA A 49 -2.88 9.72 -1.96
N ARG A 50 -4.20 9.89 -2.08
CA ARG A 50 -5.15 9.51 -1.02
C ARG A 50 -5.19 8.00 -0.80
N GLY A 51 -5.25 7.21 -1.87
CA GLY A 51 -5.24 5.74 -1.80
C GLY A 51 -3.98 5.22 -1.12
N LEU A 52 -2.81 5.72 -1.51
CA LEU A 52 -1.53 5.36 -0.89
C LEU A 52 -1.52 5.65 0.62
N ARG A 53 -2.00 6.82 1.06
CA ARG A 53 -2.10 7.15 2.49
C ARG A 53 -3.03 6.20 3.26
N LEU A 54 -4.15 5.80 2.66
CA LEU A 54 -5.07 4.84 3.28
C LEU A 54 -4.43 3.45 3.43
N LEU A 55 -3.68 3.01 2.42
CA LEU A 55 -2.92 1.75 2.49
C LEU A 55 -1.85 1.81 3.58
N MET A 56 -1.13 2.93 3.70
CA MET A 56 -0.13 3.13 4.75
C MET A 56 -0.75 3.05 6.15
N GLN A 57 -1.90 3.71 6.38
CA GLN A 57 -2.63 3.59 7.64
C GLN A 57 -3.07 2.13 7.92
N GLY A 58 -3.41 1.37 6.87
CA GLY A 58 -3.70 -0.05 6.97
C GLY A 58 -2.48 -0.86 7.44
N LEU A 59 -1.31 -0.63 6.83
CA LEU A 59 -0.07 -1.29 7.22
C LEU A 59 0.36 -0.94 8.65
N GLU A 60 0.20 0.32 9.07
CA GLU A 60 0.54 0.75 10.42
C GLU A 60 -0.30 -0.01 11.47
N ARG A 61 -1.62 -0.08 11.26
CA ARG A 61 -2.52 -0.88 12.12
C ARG A 61 -2.12 -2.35 12.13
N LEU A 62 -1.85 -2.92 10.96
CA LEU A 62 -1.44 -4.32 10.84
C LEU A 62 -0.10 -4.59 11.52
N GLY A 63 0.85 -3.66 11.46
CA GLY A 63 2.16 -3.75 12.13
C GLY A 63 2.05 -3.68 13.66
N GLY A 64 1.02 -3.01 14.18
CA GLY A 64 0.64 -3.08 15.58
C GLY A 64 0.20 -4.48 16.01
N MET A 65 -0.59 -5.16 15.17
CA MET A 65 -1.15 -6.49 15.45
C MET A 65 -0.15 -7.64 15.19
N LEU A 66 0.63 -7.57 14.10
CA LEU A 66 1.57 -8.60 13.67
C LEU A 66 2.96 -8.42 14.29
N SER A 67 3.01 -8.50 15.61
CA SER A 67 4.20 -8.28 16.43
C SER A 67 4.96 -9.54 16.84
N GLN A 68 4.49 -10.71 16.37
CA GLN A 68 4.95 -12.02 16.82
C GLN A 68 6.45 -12.20 16.57
N SER A 69 7.12 -12.81 17.55
CA SER A 69 8.53 -13.18 17.41
C SER A 69 8.67 -14.53 16.73
N ASP A 70 9.71 -14.66 15.90
CA ASP A 70 10.17 -15.92 15.30
C ASP A 70 10.50 -17.02 16.33
N ARG A 71 10.78 -16.63 17.58
CA ARG A 71 10.97 -17.54 18.72
C ARG A 71 9.70 -18.29 19.11
N HIS A 72 8.53 -17.72 18.83
CA HIS A 72 7.22 -18.27 19.24
C HIS A 72 6.37 -18.73 18.06
N ALA A 73 6.58 -18.14 16.88
CA ALA A 73 5.91 -18.54 15.65
C ALA A 73 6.95 -18.66 14.55
N LYS A 74 7.03 -19.81 13.88
CA LYS A 74 8.00 -20.00 12.79
C LYS A 74 7.50 -19.29 11.53
N PRO A 75 8.28 -18.36 10.93
CA PRO A 75 7.92 -17.77 9.65
C PRO A 75 8.00 -18.82 8.53
N SER A 76 7.22 -18.64 7.48
CA SER A 76 7.33 -19.49 6.30
C SER A 76 8.60 -19.18 5.52
N GLN A 77 9.06 -20.14 4.70
CA GLN A 77 10.24 -19.94 3.85
C GLN A 77 10.00 -18.86 2.80
N GLU A 78 8.77 -18.75 2.27
CA GLU A 78 8.42 -17.70 1.32
C GLU A 78 8.53 -16.31 1.95
N LEU A 79 8.17 -16.16 3.23
CA LEU A 79 8.32 -14.90 3.95
C LEU A 79 9.80 -14.54 4.13
N LEU A 80 10.64 -15.50 4.54
CA LEU A 80 12.08 -15.29 4.71
C LEU A 80 12.75 -14.89 3.38
N ALA A 81 12.49 -15.63 2.30
CA ALA A 81 12.99 -15.29 0.96
C ALA A 81 12.46 -13.94 0.46
N SER A 82 11.24 -13.54 0.85
CA SER A 82 10.74 -12.21 0.55
C SER A 82 11.48 -11.11 1.31
N LEU A 83 11.85 -11.34 2.57
CA LEU A 83 12.58 -10.37 3.39
C LEU A 83 13.99 -10.14 2.86
N GLU A 84 14.67 -11.18 2.41
CA GLU A 84 16.00 -11.08 1.79
C GLU A 84 15.95 -10.23 0.51
N ARG A 85 14.96 -10.47 -0.36
CA ARG A 85 14.74 -9.65 -1.55
C ARG A 85 14.44 -8.19 -1.22
N ASP A 86 13.59 -7.95 -0.21
CA ASP A 86 13.27 -6.59 0.22
C ASP A 86 14.52 -5.87 0.78
N ALA A 87 15.32 -6.55 1.60
CA ALA A 87 16.56 -5.98 2.15
C ALA A 87 17.57 -5.63 1.05
N ALA A 88 17.69 -6.47 0.01
CA ALA A 88 18.55 -6.20 -1.14
C ALA A 88 18.06 -5.01 -1.99
N GLN A 89 16.74 -4.87 -2.16
CA GLN A 89 16.14 -3.79 -2.97
C GLN A 89 15.99 -2.46 -2.22
N LEU A 90 16.00 -2.50 -0.89
CA LEU A 90 15.81 -1.34 -0.02
C LEU A 90 16.89 -1.29 1.08
N PRO A 91 18.18 -1.17 0.73
CA PRO A 91 19.28 -1.24 1.69
C PRO A 91 19.22 -0.11 2.73
N GLU A 92 18.84 1.11 2.33
CA GLU A 92 18.66 2.23 3.26
C GLU A 92 17.52 1.98 4.27
N ALA A 93 16.45 1.35 3.81
CA ALA A 93 15.33 0.99 4.66
C ALA A 93 15.73 -0.10 5.64
N GLU A 94 16.47 -1.12 5.18
CA GLU A 94 17.01 -2.18 6.03
C GLU A 94 17.93 -1.61 7.11
N GLN A 95 18.86 -0.71 6.77
CA GLN A 95 19.75 -0.08 7.75
C GLN A 95 18.97 0.69 8.83
N ARG A 96 17.91 1.39 8.45
CA ARG A 96 17.09 2.20 9.37
C ARG A 96 16.10 1.37 10.20
N LEU A 97 15.52 0.31 9.61
CA LEU A 97 14.38 -0.44 10.17
C LEU A 97 14.77 -1.81 10.74
N GLY A 98 15.79 -2.44 10.18
CA GLY A 98 16.30 -3.76 10.58
C GLY A 98 16.50 -3.88 12.10
N PRO A 99 17.26 -2.96 12.75
CA PRO A 99 17.51 -3.02 14.18
C PRO A 99 16.23 -3.00 15.05
N ARG A 100 15.16 -2.35 14.58
CA ARG A 100 13.87 -2.24 15.31
C ARG A 100 12.94 -3.43 15.09
N THR A 101 13.28 -4.31 14.15
CA THR A 101 12.43 -5.43 13.71
C THR A 101 13.11 -6.80 13.84
N VAL A 102 14.25 -6.86 14.53
CA VAL A 102 14.96 -8.10 14.83
C VAL A 102 14.03 -9.11 15.50
N GLY A 103 14.04 -10.34 14.98
CA GLY A 103 13.19 -11.43 15.46
C GLY A 103 11.69 -11.26 15.18
N LYS A 104 11.27 -10.22 14.44
CA LYS A 104 9.86 -9.91 14.14
C LYS A 104 9.61 -9.90 12.63
N PRO A 105 9.63 -11.08 11.97
CA PRO A 105 9.67 -11.16 10.50
C PRO A 105 8.43 -10.56 9.81
N TRP A 106 7.23 -10.74 10.37
CA TRP A 106 6.01 -10.12 9.82
C TRP A 106 6.06 -8.61 9.89
N ARG A 107 6.42 -8.05 11.05
CA ARG A 107 6.59 -6.61 11.21
C ARG A 107 7.67 -6.06 10.28
N ARG A 108 8.80 -6.77 10.12
CA ARG A 108 9.87 -6.38 9.18
C ARG A 108 9.35 -6.29 7.75
N LYS A 109 8.55 -7.27 7.31
CA LYS A 109 7.93 -7.27 5.98
C LYS A 109 7.03 -6.06 5.79
N LEU A 110 6.17 -5.76 6.77
CA LEU A 110 5.28 -4.60 6.70
C LEU A 110 6.05 -3.28 6.61
N ARG A 111 7.19 -3.15 7.31
CA ARG A 111 8.03 -1.94 7.23
C ARG A 111 8.66 -1.76 5.84
N PHE A 112 9.03 -2.83 5.15
CA PHE A 112 9.46 -2.72 3.75
C PHE A 112 8.31 -2.30 2.84
N MET A 113 7.12 -2.86 3.01
CA MET A 113 5.94 -2.46 2.24
C MET A 113 5.60 -0.98 2.47
N GLU A 114 5.69 -0.50 3.71
CA GLU A 114 5.53 0.92 4.04
C GLU A 114 6.53 1.81 3.32
N GLU A 115 7.81 1.42 3.24
CA GLU A 115 8.82 2.19 2.49
C GLU A 115 8.47 2.30 1.01
N ARG A 116 8.04 1.21 0.39
CA ARG A 116 7.62 1.22 -1.03
C ARG A 116 6.41 2.13 -1.27
N LEU A 117 5.46 2.16 -0.33
CA LEU A 117 4.33 3.10 -0.37
C LEU A 117 4.79 4.55 -0.16
N HIS A 118 5.74 4.81 0.74
CA HIS A 118 6.32 6.14 0.93
C HIS A 118 7.01 6.64 -0.34
N GLN A 119 7.78 5.79 -1.02
CA GLN A 119 8.41 6.15 -2.29
C GLN A 119 7.37 6.46 -3.37
N ALA A 120 6.33 5.64 -3.49
CA ALA A 120 5.22 5.89 -4.42
C ALA A 120 4.50 7.21 -4.10
N LEU A 121 4.24 7.49 -2.82
CA LEU A 121 3.58 8.72 -2.39
C LEU A 121 4.45 9.94 -2.67
N ARG A 122 5.76 9.89 -2.34
CA ARG A 122 6.71 10.96 -2.65
C ARG A 122 6.73 11.28 -4.14
N HIS A 123 6.78 10.25 -4.98
CA HIS A 123 6.76 10.42 -6.44
C HIS A 123 5.45 11.08 -6.91
N VAL A 124 4.29 10.59 -6.48
CA VAL A 124 2.99 11.17 -6.88
C VAL A 124 2.85 12.62 -6.41
N LEU A 125 3.35 12.97 -5.22
CA LEU A 125 3.32 14.35 -4.74
C LEU A 125 4.25 15.26 -5.56
N ALA A 126 5.45 14.79 -5.90
CA ALA A 126 6.36 15.53 -6.79
C ALA A 126 5.75 15.74 -8.19
N GLN A 127 4.95 14.79 -8.69
CA GLN A 127 4.27 14.96 -9.99
C GLN A 127 3.24 16.10 -9.95
N ARG A 128 2.68 16.41 -8.77
CA ARG A 128 1.71 17.51 -8.60
C ARG A 128 2.38 18.88 -8.51
N THR A 129 3.65 18.94 -8.07
CA THR A 129 4.42 20.18 -8.02
C THR A 129 5.24 20.45 -9.28
N GLY A 130 5.33 19.47 -10.18
CA GLY A 130 6.11 19.57 -11.43
C GLY A 130 7.55 19.08 -11.30
N ASP A 131 7.93 18.49 -10.16
CA ASP A 131 9.31 18.15 -9.81
C ASP A 131 9.62 16.64 -9.90
N ALA A 132 8.72 15.85 -10.49
CA ALA A 132 8.88 14.40 -10.50
C ALA A 132 9.95 13.92 -11.48
N GLY A 133 11.05 13.39 -10.93
CA GLY A 133 11.92 12.44 -11.62
C GLY A 133 11.25 11.07 -11.83
N PRO A 134 11.97 10.09 -12.40
CA PRO A 134 11.44 8.74 -12.62
C PRO A 134 11.00 8.10 -11.29
N MET A 135 9.96 7.27 -11.34
CA MET A 135 9.50 6.56 -10.14
C MET A 135 10.59 5.56 -9.70
N PRO A 136 10.94 5.50 -8.40
CA PRO A 136 11.88 4.50 -7.91
C PRO A 136 11.42 3.09 -8.26
N GLU A 137 12.36 2.23 -8.70
CA GLU A 137 12.03 0.87 -9.12
C GLU A 137 11.41 0.04 -7.98
N SER A 138 11.82 0.31 -6.75
CA SER A 138 11.31 -0.36 -5.56
C SER A 138 9.94 0.16 -5.10
N ALA A 139 9.43 1.28 -5.62
CA ALA A 139 8.13 1.83 -5.26
C ALA A 139 6.97 0.98 -5.80
N TYR A 140 5.83 1.00 -5.11
CA TYR A 140 4.62 0.35 -5.61
C TYR A 140 4.04 1.12 -6.82
N ARG A 141 3.74 0.36 -7.89
CA ARG A 141 3.14 0.82 -9.14
C ARG A 141 1.62 0.80 -9.06
#